data_AF-A0A510V2T8-F1
#
_entry.id   AF-A0A510V2T8-F1
#
_cell.length_a   1.000
_cell.length_b   1.000
_cell.length_c   1.000
_cell.angle_alpha   90.00
_cell.angle_beta   90.00
_cell.angle_gamma   90.00
#
_symmetry.space_group_name_H-M   'P 1'
#
loop_
_entity.id
_entity.type
_entity.pdbx_description
1 polymer ?
#
loop_
_entity_poly.entity_id
_entity_poly.type
_entity_poly.pdbx_seq_one_letter_code
_entity_poly.pdbx_strand_id
1 'polypeptide(L)'
;MDTCAITPYLVGRLQQSAIDAWMHDQGWRLYDGHYEISSRGGSSRVTRPGPDGQGGGDWSSDLLGSLFGLVDRDDEFQTAFGQIRQDIETLVAPWLDLPDPSSVSPIVEECRQVTRRLSGAASAQGGIAAGAGELGGYIKLIEQNSAAMSGELIASFKAKFLVQLGQVVGGFHAISVVRGADVAAQEGLWTAARSSVDRILVQGREAFDAVAAGGSITWEQVVDVVGWAAKGLKIFATGGLATAFEVGGLGVEVVKATAPATTTTDKATPGSFDEAMTQLRTAFSTLNTQIRDEERQLDDNLQTNLRNVRNDPTSYDLTQPPIHDGDGILLIQRALVEEIYRVHMPAVADELDRIGNLALQSRTSWAVTRDASIGIGATGPSSSVSEMNLLLYELVKELAWEVRNGARNLELAIADLDRQDAKVAEELAKIVERIEKGSSYTPWG
;
A
#
# COMPACT_ATOMS: atom_id res chain seq x y z
N MET A 1 22.85 0.87 1.39
CA MET A 1 22.94 2.14 2.15
C MET A 1 21.56 2.36 2.68
N ASP A 2 21.37 2.05 3.96
CA ASP A 2 20.08 2.12 4.62
C ASP A 2 19.64 3.58 4.69
N THR A 3 18.64 3.93 3.87
CA THR A 3 17.98 5.23 3.91
C THR A 3 17.05 5.27 5.11
N CYS A 4 17.63 5.47 6.29
CA CYS A 4 16.87 5.84 7.46
C CYS A 4 16.20 7.20 7.18
N ALA A 5 14.88 7.21 7.32
CA ALA A 5 14.06 8.40 7.37
C ALA A 5 14.61 9.34 8.46
N ILE A 6 14.81 10.63 8.14
CA ILE A 6 15.09 11.70 9.10
C ILE A 6 16.19 11.37 10.12
N THR A 7 17.42 11.75 9.80
CA THR A 7 18.53 11.52 10.74
C THR A 7 18.36 12.36 12.03
N PRO A 8 18.69 11.81 13.22
CA PRO A 8 18.78 12.60 14.46
C PRO A 8 19.62 13.87 14.32
N TYR A 9 20.59 13.84 13.39
CA TYR A 9 21.37 15.00 12.99
C TYR A 9 20.52 16.14 12.41
N LEU A 10 19.55 15.88 11.53
CA LEU A 10 18.67 16.93 11.00
C LEU A 10 17.81 17.55 12.09
N VAL A 11 17.30 16.74 13.01
CA VAL A 11 16.51 17.22 14.16
C VAL A 11 17.37 18.10 15.06
N GLY A 12 18.58 17.66 15.41
CA GLY A 12 19.52 18.45 16.22
C GLY A 12 19.89 19.79 15.58
N ARG A 13 20.11 19.79 14.25
CA ARG A 13 20.39 21.03 13.50
C ARG A 13 19.19 21.97 13.46
N LEU A 14 17.97 21.44 13.32
CA LEU A 14 16.74 22.21 13.40
C LEU A 14 16.59 22.85 14.79
N GLN A 15 16.79 22.07 15.86
CA GLN A 15 16.73 22.54 17.25
C GLN A 15 17.74 23.67 17.52
N GLN A 16 19.00 23.49 17.12
CA GLN A 16 20.03 24.51 17.26
C GLN A 16 19.64 25.82 16.56
N SER A 17 19.15 25.73 15.32
CA SER A 17 18.78 26.90 14.53
C SER A 17 17.55 27.60 15.12
N ALA A 18 16.59 26.84 15.64
CA ALA A 18 15.41 27.38 16.33
C ALA A 18 15.81 28.16 17.60
N ILE A 19 16.78 27.65 18.36
CA ILE A 19 17.34 28.35 19.53
C ILE A 19 18.06 29.63 19.10
N ASP A 20 18.83 29.60 18.01
CA ASP A 20 19.48 30.79 17.46
C ASP A 20 18.46 31.88 17.09
N ALA A 21 17.36 31.49 16.43
CA ALA A 21 16.26 32.38 16.07
C ALA A 21 15.59 32.99 17.31
N TRP A 22 15.31 32.16 18.33
CA TRP A 22 14.73 32.63 19.58
C TRP A 22 15.64 33.61 20.30
N MET A 23 16.95 33.33 20.38
CA MET A 23 17.93 34.23 21.00
C MET A 23 17.97 35.60 20.30
N HIS A 24 17.90 35.61 18.97
CA HIS A 24 17.78 36.84 18.20
C HIS A 24 16.55 37.66 18.59
N ASP A 25 15.38 37.03 18.70
CA ASP A 25 14.14 37.70 19.11
C ASP A 25 14.21 38.24 20.55
N GLN A 26 14.99 37.59 21.42
CA GLN A 26 15.30 38.10 22.77
C GLN A 26 16.33 39.24 22.76
N GLY A 27 16.81 39.68 21.59
CA GLY A 27 17.77 40.78 21.43
C GLY A 27 19.24 40.39 21.55
N TRP A 28 19.54 39.09 21.60
CA TRP A 28 20.91 38.59 21.63
C TRP A 28 21.47 38.42 20.23
N ARG A 29 22.79 38.60 20.08
CA ARG A 29 23.47 38.41 18.79
C ARG A 29 24.36 37.19 18.84
N LEU A 30 24.32 36.39 17.78
CA LEU A 30 25.20 35.25 17.63
C LEU A 30 26.62 35.71 17.26
N TYR A 31 27.60 35.34 18.09
CA TYR A 31 29.02 35.44 17.82
C TYR A 31 29.63 34.04 17.90
N ASP A 32 30.82 33.85 17.33
CA ASP A 32 31.46 32.54 17.17
C ASP A 32 31.37 31.68 18.46
N GLY A 33 30.48 30.68 18.44
CA GLY A 33 30.21 29.74 19.55
C GLY A 33 29.36 30.23 20.73
N HIS A 34 28.84 31.46 20.76
CA HIS A 34 28.04 31.98 21.88
C HIS A 34 27.12 33.15 21.49
N TYR A 35 26.09 33.40 22.29
CA TYR A 35 25.24 34.58 22.16
C TYR A 35 25.78 35.70 23.03
N GLU A 36 25.77 36.94 22.56
CA GLU A 36 26.22 38.11 23.33
C GLU A 36 25.21 39.27 23.23
N ILE A 37 25.01 39.95 24.35
CA ILE A 37 24.29 41.22 24.42
C ILE A 37 25.15 42.25 25.15
N SER A 38 25.27 43.45 24.59
CA SER A 38 26.07 44.54 25.16
C SER A 38 25.16 45.65 25.68
N SER A 39 25.45 46.14 26.88
CA SER A 39 24.78 47.27 27.51
C SER A 39 25.79 48.35 27.93
N ARG A 40 25.31 49.53 28.34
CA ARG A 40 26.17 50.61 28.85
C ARG A 40 27.02 50.23 30.08
N GLY A 41 26.71 49.12 30.76
CA GLY A 41 27.37 48.66 31.98
C GLY A 41 28.19 47.36 31.84
N GLY A 42 28.23 46.74 30.66
CA GLY A 42 28.92 45.46 30.45
C GLY A 42 28.30 44.60 29.34
N SER A 43 28.96 43.49 29.04
CA SER A 43 28.57 42.44 28.10
C SER A 43 28.21 41.16 28.85
N SER A 44 27.15 40.50 28.40
CA SER A 44 26.74 39.18 28.88
C SER A 44 26.78 38.19 27.74
N ARG A 45 27.08 36.92 28.05
CA ARG A 45 27.23 35.83 27.11
C ARG A 45 26.42 34.63 27.54
N VAL A 46 25.94 33.86 26.57
CA VAL A 46 25.27 32.56 26.78
C VAL A 46 25.89 31.54 25.84
N THR A 47 26.25 30.35 26.34
CA THR A 47 26.81 29.28 25.51
C THR A 47 25.80 28.77 24.48
N ARG A 48 26.24 28.60 23.23
CA ARG A 48 25.41 28.10 22.14
C ARG A 48 25.31 26.57 22.20
N PRO A 49 24.14 25.97 21.92
CA PRO A 49 24.02 24.53 21.78
C PRO A 49 24.93 23.94 20.69
N GLY A 50 25.29 22.66 20.84
CA GLY A 50 26.05 21.90 19.85
C GLY A 50 25.25 21.63 18.56
N PRO A 51 25.90 21.15 17.48
CA PRO A 51 25.23 20.81 16.21
C PRO A 51 24.18 19.70 16.31
N ASP A 52 24.22 18.91 17.38
CA ASP A 52 23.20 17.92 17.77
C ASP A 52 22.00 18.55 18.49
N GLY A 53 21.99 19.87 18.64
CA GLY A 53 20.95 20.63 19.33
C GLY A 53 21.13 20.64 20.85
N GLN A 54 22.07 19.89 21.43
CA GLN A 54 22.19 19.66 22.88
C GLN A 54 23.11 20.66 23.58
N GLY A 55 22.99 20.77 24.91
CA GLY A 55 23.81 21.67 25.74
C GLY A 55 23.54 23.16 25.52
N GLY A 56 24.45 24.02 25.96
CA GLY A 56 24.26 25.48 25.88
C GLY A 56 23.31 26.02 26.95
N GLY A 57 23.25 27.35 27.06
CA GLY A 57 22.43 28.05 28.06
C GLY A 57 23.22 28.53 29.28
N ASP A 58 24.53 28.28 29.35
CA ASP A 58 25.37 28.75 30.45
C ASP A 58 25.66 30.24 30.25
N TRP A 59 25.19 31.03 31.19
CA TRP A 59 25.28 32.47 31.22
C TRP A 59 26.57 32.93 31.92
N SER A 60 27.16 33.99 31.38
CA SER A 60 28.27 34.69 32.01
C SER A 60 28.17 36.18 31.74
N SER A 61 28.76 37.01 32.62
CA SER A 61 28.90 38.44 32.38
C SER A 61 30.34 38.88 32.62
N ASP A 62 30.72 39.99 31.99
CA ASP A 62 32.01 40.61 32.27
C ASP A 62 32.10 41.18 33.70
N LEU A 63 33.34 41.50 34.11
CA LEU A 63 33.71 41.81 35.49
C LEU A 63 32.87 42.94 36.11
N LEU A 64 32.43 43.91 35.31
CA LEU A 64 31.57 45.01 35.77
C LEU A 64 30.15 44.53 36.08
N GLY A 65 29.56 43.67 35.24
CA GLY A 65 28.25 43.05 35.49
C GLY A 65 28.23 42.21 36.78
N SER A 66 29.28 41.43 37.03
CA SER A 66 29.44 40.64 38.26
C SER A 66 29.60 41.53 39.51
N LEU A 67 30.34 42.65 39.40
CA LEU A 67 30.54 43.62 40.49
C LEU A 67 29.26 44.34 40.93
N PHE A 68 28.27 44.47 40.05
CA PHE A 68 26.97 45.09 40.37
C PHE A 68 25.87 44.07 40.73
N GLY A 69 26.23 42.81 40.97
CA GLY A 69 25.32 41.80 41.51
C GLY A 69 24.26 41.32 40.52
N LEU A 70 24.59 41.23 39.22
CA LEU A 70 23.71 40.55 38.27
C LEU A 70 23.46 39.10 38.74
N VAL A 71 22.20 38.72 38.79
CA VAL A 71 21.76 37.38 39.18
C VAL A 71 22.11 36.41 38.06
N ASP A 72 22.58 35.22 38.42
CA ASP A 72 22.77 34.09 37.52
C ASP A 72 21.48 33.79 36.73
N ARG A 73 21.63 33.47 35.44
CA ARG A 73 20.51 33.23 34.51
C ARG A 73 20.60 31.88 33.81
N ASP A 74 21.51 30.99 34.23
CA ASP A 74 21.66 29.64 33.67
C ASP A 74 20.32 28.91 33.59
N ASP A 75 19.58 28.86 34.71
CA ASP A 75 18.27 28.20 34.81
C ASP A 75 17.27 28.74 33.79
N GLU A 76 17.28 30.05 33.52
CA GLU A 76 16.37 30.70 32.58
C GLU A 76 16.64 30.22 31.14
N PHE A 77 17.89 30.30 30.70
CA PHE A 77 18.27 29.92 29.33
C PHE A 77 18.21 28.42 29.12
N GLN A 78 18.67 27.62 30.08
CA GLN A 78 18.58 26.17 30.02
C GLN A 78 17.12 25.70 29.95
N THR A 79 16.21 26.32 30.71
CA THR A 79 14.77 26.03 30.65
C THR A 79 14.18 26.39 29.29
N ALA A 80 14.47 27.60 28.77
CA ALA A 80 13.96 28.04 27.48
C ALA A 80 14.46 27.13 26.33
N PHE A 81 15.75 26.81 26.32
CA PHE A 81 16.34 25.92 25.32
C PHE A 81 15.75 24.50 25.41
N GLY A 82 15.53 24.01 26.64
CA GLY A 82 14.85 22.73 26.88
C GLY A 82 13.44 22.71 26.30
N GLN A 83 12.65 23.77 26.50
CA GLN A 83 11.29 23.85 25.96
C GLN A 83 11.27 23.86 24.43
N ILE A 84 12.16 24.63 23.78
CA ILE A 84 12.26 24.67 22.31
C ILE A 84 12.59 23.29 21.74
N ARG A 85 13.53 22.57 22.37
CA ARG A 85 13.87 21.20 21.97
C ARG A 85 12.69 20.27 22.08
N GLN A 86 12.00 20.29 23.23
CA GLN A 86 10.85 19.44 23.49
C GLN A 86 9.71 19.70 22.50
N ASP A 87 9.47 20.97 22.16
CA ASP A 87 8.46 21.36 21.18
C ASP A 87 8.77 20.79 19.79
N ILE A 88 10.03 20.86 19.35
CA ILE A 88 10.48 20.30 18.06
C ILE A 88 10.46 18.77 18.09
N GLU A 89 10.94 18.15 19.17
CA GLU A 89 10.91 16.70 19.33
C GLU A 89 9.49 16.16 19.26
N THR A 90 8.56 16.79 19.98
CA THR A 90 7.15 16.40 19.98
C THR A 90 6.53 16.56 18.59
N LEU A 91 6.89 17.62 17.86
CA LEU A 91 6.39 17.86 16.51
C LEU A 91 6.92 16.84 15.49
N VAL A 92 8.19 16.46 15.60
CA VAL A 92 8.89 15.61 14.62
C VAL A 92 8.74 14.11 14.95
N ALA A 93 8.55 13.74 16.23
CA ALA A 93 8.52 12.35 16.67
C ALA A 93 7.60 11.41 15.84
N PRO A 94 6.35 11.79 15.48
CA PRO A 94 5.49 10.92 14.67
C PRO A 94 6.02 10.60 13.26
N TRP A 95 6.99 11.38 12.79
CA TRP A 95 7.54 11.30 11.43
C TRP A 95 8.85 10.52 11.35
N LEU A 96 9.47 10.20 12.49
CA LEU A 96 10.77 9.52 12.53
C LEU A 96 10.69 8.05 12.08
N ASP A 97 9.53 7.42 12.27
CA ASP A 97 9.29 6.02 11.96
C ASP A 97 8.23 5.87 10.85
N LEU A 98 8.31 6.73 9.83
CA LEU A 98 7.47 6.58 8.64
C LEU A 98 7.80 5.24 7.92
N PRO A 99 6.80 4.57 7.31
CA PRO A 99 6.99 3.32 6.59
C PRO A 99 8.08 3.37 5.53
N ASP A 100 8.79 2.25 5.39
CA ASP A 100 9.86 2.10 4.41
C ASP A 100 9.35 1.59 3.06
N PRO A 101 9.48 2.36 1.96
CA PRO A 101 9.04 1.89 0.65
C PRO A 101 9.66 0.54 0.27
N SER A 102 10.94 0.30 0.60
CA SER A 102 11.59 -1.00 0.35
C SER A 102 10.99 -2.17 1.14
N SER A 103 10.27 -1.91 2.23
CA SER A 103 9.52 -2.94 2.96
C SER A 103 8.17 -3.25 2.29
N VAL A 104 7.65 -2.32 1.47
CA VAL A 104 6.42 -2.51 0.68
C VAL A 104 6.73 -3.17 -0.68
N SER A 105 7.88 -2.90 -1.30
CA SER A 105 8.25 -3.42 -2.63
C SER A 105 8.13 -4.94 -2.78
N PRO A 106 8.53 -5.78 -1.80
CA PRO A 106 8.36 -7.24 -1.91
C PRO A 106 6.89 -7.63 -2.02
N ILE A 107 6.00 -6.97 -1.29
CA ILE A 107 4.56 -7.24 -1.30
C ILE A 107 3.97 -6.81 -2.65
N VAL A 108 4.42 -5.69 -3.22
CA VAL A 108 4.05 -5.27 -4.58
C VAL A 108 4.41 -6.35 -5.60
N GLU A 109 5.59 -6.96 -5.47
CA GLU A 109 6.00 -8.03 -6.38
C GLU A 109 5.18 -9.31 -6.19
N GLU A 110 4.84 -9.67 -4.95
CA GLU A 110 3.89 -10.77 -4.69
C GLU A 110 2.53 -10.50 -5.35
N CYS A 111 2.01 -9.26 -5.28
CA CYS A 111 0.82 -8.87 -6.02
C CYS A 111 0.97 -9.08 -7.52
N ARG A 112 2.07 -8.63 -8.13
CA ARG A 112 2.34 -8.83 -9.56
C ARG A 112 2.38 -10.31 -9.93
N GLN A 113 2.98 -11.14 -9.09
CA GLN A 113 3.03 -12.59 -9.32
C GLN A 113 1.64 -13.22 -9.31
N VAL A 114 0.79 -12.88 -8.34
CA VAL A 114 -0.61 -13.32 -8.30
C VAL A 114 -1.34 -12.89 -9.58
N THR A 115 -1.25 -11.61 -9.94
CA THR A 115 -1.87 -11.05 -11.15
C THR A 115 -1.41 -11.76 -12.42
N ARG A 116 -0.11 -12.00 -12.56
CA ARG A 116 0.46 -12.71 -13.72
C ARG A 116 -0.05 -14.15 -13.81
N ARG A 117 -0.10 -14.87 -12.68
CA ARG A 117 -0.51 -16.28 -12.63
C ARG A 117 -1.99 -16.47 -12.94
N LEU A 118 -2.83 -15.50 -12.55
CA LEU A 118 -4.24 -15.43 -12.92
C LEU A 118 -4.48 -14.96 -14.36
N SER A 119 -3.47 -14.40 -15.03
CA SER A 119 -3.60 -13.93 -16.40
C SER A 119 -3.62 -15.11 -17.39
N GLY A 120 -4.60 -15.12 -18.28
CA GLY A 120 -4.69 -16.09 -19.38
C GLY A 120 -3.74 -15.81 -20.56
N ALA A 121 -3.03 -14.67 -20.55
CA ALA A 121 -2.15 -14.24 -21.64
C ALA A 121 -0.84 -13.63 -21.13
N ALA A 122 0.17 -13.61 -22.00
CA ALA A 122 1.38 -12.85 -21.72
C ALA A 122 1.03 -11.36 -21.65
N SER A 123 1.60 -10.66 -20.69
CA SER A 123 1.27 -9.27 -20.41
C SER A 123 2.54 -8.51 -20.03
N ALA A 124 2.52 -7.19 -20.19
CA ALA A 124 3.61 -6.33 -19.77
C ALA A 124 3.12 -5.47 -18.60
N GLN A 125 3.50 -5.80 -17.36
CA GLN A 125 3.17 -5.00 -16.18
C GLN A 125 4.34 -4.05 -15.87
N GLY A 126 4.05 -2.74 -15.77
CA GLY A 126 5.08 -1.74 -15.44
C GLY A 126 6.22 -1.62 -16.46
N GLY A 127 6.00 -1.97 -17.73
CA GLY A 127 7.05 -1.96 -18.76
C GLY A 127 7.98 -3.17 -18.73
N ILE A 128 7.75 -4.14 -17.84
CA ILE A 128 8.45 -5.42 -17.82
C ILE A 128 7.59 -6.45 -18.54
N ALA A 129 8.13 -7.08 -19.59
CA ALA A 129 7.47 -8.19 -20.25
C ALA A 129 7.40 -9.39 -19.30
N ALA A 130 6.20 -9.86 -18.99
CA ALA A 130 5.95 -11.02 -18.17
C ALA A 130 5.24 -12.11 -18.99
N GLY A 131 5.78 -13.32 -18.95
CA GLY A 131 5.11 -14.49 -19.56
C GLY A 131 3.74 -14.75 -18.93
N ALA A 132 2.85 -15.39 -19.68
CA ALA A 132 1.56 -15.86 -19.16
C ALA A 132 1.77 -16.85 -17.99
N GLY A 133 0.84 -16.87 -17.03
CA GLY A 133 0.78 -17.96 -16.06
C GLY A 133 0.48 -19.31 -16.70
N GLU A 134 0.78 -20.41 -16.00
CA GLU A 134 0.50 -21.77 -16.50
C GLU A 134 -1.01 -22.05 -16.62
N LEU A 135 -1.83 -21.35 -15.82
CA LEU A 135 -3.29 -21.52 -15.73
C LEU A 135 -3.97 -21.41 -17.11
N GLY A 136 -3.65 -20.37 -17.88
CA GLY A 136 -4.21 -20.17 -19.23
C GLY A 136 -3.84 -21.30 -20.20
N GLY A 137 -2.64 -21.86 -20.05
CA GLY A 137 -2.18 -23.02 -20.83
C GLY A 137 -3.00 -24.26 -20.55
N TYR A 138 -3.24 -24.59 -19.28
CA TYR A 138 -4.07 -25.74 -18.89
C TYR A 138 -5.53 -25.59 -19.31
N ILE A 139 -6.13 -24.40 -19.16
CA ILE A 139 -7.51 -24.13 -19.61
C ILE A 139 -7.63 -24.34 -21.12
N LYS A 140 -6.66 -23.86 -21.90
CA LYS A 140 -6.63 -24.06 -23.35
C LYS A 140 -6.49 -25.54 -23.74
N LEU A 141 -5.70 -26.31 -23.01
CA LEU A 141 -5.57 -27.76 -23.25
C LEU A 141 -6.88 -28.51 -22.92
N ILE A 142 -7.60 -28.11 -21.86
CA ILE A 142 -8.94 -28.64 -21.57
C ILE A 142 -9.89 -28.32 -22.73
N GLU A 143 -9.91 -27.08 -23.21
CA GLU A 143 -10.74 -26.66 -24.35
C GLU A 143 -10.43 -27.50 -25.60
N GLN A 144 -9.15 -27.65 -25.95
CA GLN A 144 -8.72 -28.43 -27.10
C GLN A 144 -9.11 -29.90 -26.99
N ASN A 145 -8.82 -30.54 -25.85
CA ASN A 145 -9.13 -31.95 -25.65
C ASN A 145 -10.65 -32.19 -25.55
N SER A 146 -11.44 -31.19 -25.14
CA SER A 146 -12.91 -31.31 -25.09
C SER A 146 -13.55 -31.54 -26.47
N ALA A 147 -12.83 -31.24 -27.57
CA ALA A 147 -13.27 -31.59 -28.93
C ALA A 147 -13.32 -33.11 -29.17
N ALA A 148 -12.64 -33.91 -28.35
CA ALA A 148 -12.69 -35.38 -28.38
C ALA A 148 -13.96 -35.97 -27.72
N MET A 149 -14.90 -35.12 -27.30
CA MET A 149 -16.20 -35.49 -26.76
C MET A 149 -17.32 -34.75 -27.49
N SER A 150 -18.49 -35.39 -27.59
CA SER A 150 -19.72 -34.80 -28.14
C SER A 150 -20.95 -35.26 -27.36
N GLY A 151 -22.12 -34.70 -27.67
CA GLY A 151 -23.39 -34.99 -27.01
C GLY A 151 -23.90 -33.85 -26.13
N GLU A 152 -25.16 -33.93 -25.71
CA GLU A 152 -25.88 -32.85 -25.01
C GLU A 152 -25.20 -32.46 -23.69
N LEU A 153 -24.74 -33.46 -22.94
CA LEU A 153 -24.06 -33.26 -21.66
C LEU A 153 -22.69 -32.59 -21.81
N ILE A 154 -21.98 -32.90 -22.90
CA ILE A 154 -20.70 -32.27 -23.24
C ILE A 154 -20.89 -30.84 -23.75
N ALA A 155 -21.96 -30.57 -24.51
CA ALA A 155 -22.33 -29.21 -24.87
C ALA A 155 -22.63 -28.36 -23.62
N SER A 156 -23.36 -28.94 -22.65
CA SER A 156 -23.61 -28.32 -21.34
C SER A 156 -22.31 -28.09 -20.56
N PHE A 157 -21.39 -29.06 -20.51
CA PHE A 157 -20.08 -28.91 -19.89
C PHE A 157 -19.26 -27.77 -20.53
N LYS A 158 -19.17 -27.70 -21.87
CA LYS A 158 -18.44 -26.63 -22.55
C LYS A 158 -19.04 -25.26 -22.25
N ALA A 159 -20.37 -25.13 -22.33
CA ALA A 159 -21.06 -23.86 -22.13
C ALA A 159 -21.06 -23.39 -20.67
N LYS A 160 -21.23 -24.31 -19.71
CA LYS A 160 -21.38 -23.97 -18.30
C LYS A 160 -20.07 -24.04 -17.52
N PHE A 161 -19.15 -24.94 -17.86
CA PHE A 161 -17.89 -25.06 -17.14
C PHE A 161 -16.77 -24.26 -17.81
N LEU A 162 -16.46 -24.48 -19.09
CA LEU A 162 -15.28 -23.86 -19.71
C LEU A 162 -15.43 -22.35 -19.92
N VAL A 163 -16.58 -21.90 -20.41
CA VAL A 163 -16.84 -20.46 -20.60
C VAL A 163 -16.85 -19.73 -19.26
N GLN A 164 -17.56 -20.28 -18.26
CA GLN A 164 -17.61 -19.67 -16.93
C GLN A 164 -16.25 -19.71 -16.23
N LEU A 165 -15.46 -20.78 -16.39
CA LEU A 165 -14.12 -20.88 -15.82
C LEU A 165 -13.22 -19.73 -16.32
N GLY A 166 -13.28 -19.44 -17.63
CA GLY A 166 -12.58 -18.28 -18.20
C GLY A 166 -13.05 -16.95 -17.63
N GLN A 167 -14.36 -16.77 -17.46
CA GLN A 167 -14.96 -15.57 -16.87
C GLN A 167 -14.53 -15.38 -15.40
N VAL A 168 -14.68 -16.42 -14.58
CA VAL A 168 -14.35 -16.41 -13.15
C VAL A 168 -12.85 -16.12 -12.93
N VAL A 169 -11.96 -16.79 -13.69
CA VAL A 169 -10.51 -16.50 -13.65
C VAL A 169 -10.21 -15.06 -14.08
N GLY A 170 -10.95 -14.53 -15.07
CA GLY A 170 -10.88 -13.12 -15.46
C GLY A 170 -11.29 -12.17 -14.33
N GLY A 171 -12.35 -12.50 -13.59
CA GLY A 171 -12.78 -11.77 -12.39
C GLY A 171 -11.72 -11.79 -11.29
N PHE A 172 -11.10 -12.95 -11.03
CA PHE A 172 -10.00 -13.06 -10.04
C PHE A 172 -8.78 -12.24 -10.45
N HIS A 173 -8.44 -12.24 -11.74
CA HIS A 173 -7.40 -11.40 -12.28
C HIS A 173 -7.70 -9.91 -12.03
N ALA A 174 -8.94 -9.45 -12.28
CA ALA A 174 -9.35 -8.08 -12.01
C ALA A 174 -9.23 -7.71 -10.52
N ILE A 175 -9.68 -8.58 -9.60
CA ILE A 175 -9.49 -8.41 -8.15
C ILE A 175 -8.00 -8.25 -7.81
N SER A 176 -7.15 -9.12 -8.36
CA SER A 176 -5.71 -9.08 -8.11
C SER A 176 -5.05 -7.78 -8.58
N VAL A 177 -5.54 -7.19 -9.68
CA VAL A 177 -5.04 -5.91 -10.19
C VAL A 177 -5.42 -4.77 -9.27
N VAL A 178 -6.69 -4.67 -8.85
CA VAL A 178 -7.15 -3.64 -7.91
C VAL A 178 -6.30 -3.69 -6.65
N ARG A 179 -6.20 -4.88 -6.04
CA ARG A 179 -5.36 -5.16 -4.88
C ARG A 179 -3.91 -4.73 -5.10
N GLY A 180 -3.30 -5.17 -6.19
CA GLY A 180 -1.88 -4.90 -6.48
C GLY A 180 -1.60 -3.41 -6.71
N ALA A 181 -2.51 -2.72 -7.39
CA ALA A 181 -2.45 -1.29 -7.58
C ALA A 181 -2.46 -0.58 -6.22
N ASP A 182 -3.42 -0.88 -5.35
CA ASP A 182 -3.53 -0.29 -4.01
C ASP A 182 -2.27 -0.47 -3.15
N VAL A 183 -1.59 -1.62 -3.23
CA VAL A 183 -0.32 -1.83 -2.51
C VAL A 183 0.81 -0.98 -3.12
N ALA A 184 0.89 -0.88 -4.45
CA ALA A 184 1.90 -0.04 -5.11
C ALA A 184 1.66 1.46 -4.91
N ALA A 185 0.41 1.88 -4.78
CA ALA A 185 0.04 3.22 -4.36
C ALA A 185 0.61 3.56 -2.99
N GLN A 186 0.52 2.64 -2.01
CA GLN A 186 1.10 2.85 -0.69
C GLN A 186 2.63 2.98 -0.73
N GLU A 187 3.32 2.20 -1.55
CA GLU A 187 4.78 2.35 -1.77
C GLU A 187 5.13 3.76 -2.30
N GLY A 188 4.38 4.24 -3.30
CA GLY A 188 4.53 5.58 -3.86
C GLY A 188 4.23 6.69 -2.87
N LEU A 189 3.18 6.53 -2.07
CA LEU A 189 2.80 7.45 -0.99
C LEU A 189 3.94 7.61 0.02
N TRP A 190 4.52 6.52 0.51
CA TRP A 190 5.57 6.58 1.53
C TRP A 190 6.89 7.13 1.00
N THR A 191 7.19 6.89 -0.28
CA THR A 191 8.32 7.52 -0.97
C THR A 191 8.19 9.05 -0.98
N ALA A 192 7.00 9.56 -1.30
CA ALA A 192 6.71 10.99 -1.36
C ALA A 192 6.63 11.62 0.03
N ALA A 193 6.01 10.94 1.00
CA ALA A 193 5.86 11.41 2.37
C ALA A 193 7.21 11.63 3.03
N ARG A 194 8.12 10.63 2.96
CA ARG A 194 9.48 10.75 3.51
C ARG A 194 10.26 11.89 2.86
N SER A 195 10.19 12.00 1.53
CA SER A 195 10.83 13.12 0.80
C SER A 195 10.29 14.49 1.23
N SER A 196 8.98 14.57 1.54
CA SER A 196 8.35 15.81 1.99
C SER A 196 8.78 16.17 3.41
N VAL A 197 8.93 15.20 4.32
CA VAL A 197 9.42 15.48 5.66
C VAL A 197 10.85 16.04 5.63
N ASP A 198 11.75 15.43 4.86
CA ASP A 198 13.13 15.92 4.75
C ASP A 198 13.16 17.39 4.26
N ARG A 199 12.32 17.75 3.29
CA ARG A 199 12.19 19.14 2.81
C ARG A 199 11.65 20.08 3.88
N ILE A 200 10.61 19.67 4.61
CA ILE A 200 10.03 20.47 5.70
C ILE A 200 11.08 20.76 6.77
N LEU A 201 11.90 19.78 7.14
CA LEU A 201 12.98 19.97 8.13
C LEU A 201 14.07 20.92 7.63
N VAL A 202 14.47 20.81 6.37
CA VAL A 202 15.47 21.71 5.76
C VAL A 202 14.94 23.14 5.68
N GLN A 203 13.71 23.34 5.19
CA GLN A 203 13.08 24.67 5.13
C GLN A 203 12.85 25.26 6.52
N GLY A 204 12.43 24.42 7.49
CA GLY A 204 12.34 24.73 8.91
C GLY A 204 13.61 25.39 9.42
N ARG A 205 14.72 24.70 9.16
CA ARG A 205 16.04 25.17 9.55
C ARG A 205 16.42 26.47 8.85
N GLU A 206 16.22 26.57 7.53
CA GLU A 206 16.55 27.78 6.76
C GLU A 206 15.76 29.00 7.22
N ALA A 207 14.50 28.83 7.60
CA ALA A 207 13.69 29.91 8.15
C ALA A 207 14.18 30.38 9.52
N PHE A 208 14.54 29.45 10.41
CA PHE A 208 15.15 29.81 11.68
C PHE A 208 16.52 30.48 11.48
N ASP A 209 17.37 29.96 10.59
CA ASP A 209 18.66 30.56 10.23
C ASP A 209 18.47 32.00 9.70
N ALA A 210 17.42 32.26 8.91
CA ALA A 210 17.07 33.59 8.41
C ALA A 210 16.63 34.54 9.54
N VAL A 211 15.80 34.07 10.47
CA VAL A 211 15.39 34.84 11.66
C VAL A 211 16.60 35.19 12.51
N ALA A 212 17.48 34.22 12.79
CA ALA A 212 18.69 34.43 13.58
C ALA A 212 19.64 35.49 12.98
N ALA A 213 19.62 35.63 11.64
CA ALA A 213 20.37 36.64 10.91
C ALA A 213 19.68 38.02 10.86
N GLY A 214 18.52 38.20 11.50
CA GLY A 214 17.70 39.41 11.42
C GLY A 214 17.05 39.62 10.05
N GLY A 215 16.92 38.54 9.27
CA GLY A 215 16.33 38.54 7.95
C GLY A 215 14.80 38.38 7.98
N SER A 216 14.20 38.51 6.79
CA SER A 216 12.81 38.13 6.58
C SER A 216 12.70 36.64 6.31
N ILE A 217 11.61 36.03 6.77
CA ILE A 217 11.31 34.64 6.41
C ILE A 217 10.79 34.63 4.96
N THR A 218 11.46 33.87 4.11
CA THR A 218 10.93 33.46 2.81
C THR A 218 10.65 31.97 2.90
N TRP A 219 9.38 31.61 2.99
CA TRP A 219 8.96 30.23 3.17
C TRP A 219 8.12 29.77 1.99
N GLU A 220 8.65 28.83 1.23
CA GLU A 220 7.94 28.13 0.15
C GLU A 220 7.55 26.75 0.64
N GLN A 221 6.28 26.54 1.02
CA GLN A 221 5.83 25.20 1.45
C GLN A 221 5.86 24.25 0.24
N VAL A 222 6.71 23.23 0.28
CA VAL A 222 6.70 22.13 -0.69
C VAL A 222 6.22 20.86 0.00
N VAL A 223 4.89 20.70 0.07
CA VAL A 223 4.23 19.53 0.64
C VAL A 223 3.45 18.82 -0.47
N ASP A 224 4.00 17.75 -1.01
CA ASP A 224 3.43 17.06 -2.17
C ASP A 224 3.40 15.54 -1.98
N VAL A 225 2.26 15.04 -1.49
CA VAL A 225 1.91 13.62 -1.59
C VAL A 225 0.63 13.38 -2.41
N VAL A 226 -0.06 14.45 -2.82
CA VAL A 226 -1.30 14.35 -3.59
C VAL A 226 -1.04 13.75 -4.98
N GLY A 227 -1.77 12.71 -5.33
CA GLY A 227 -1.61 11.99 -6.60
C GLY A 227 -0.31 11.18 -6.71
N TRP A 228 0.47 11.02 -5.63
CA TRP A 228 1.58 10.07 -5.62
C TRP A 228 1.10 8.62 -5.56
N ALA A 229 0.00 8.35 -4.84
CA ALA A 229 -0.66 7.05 -4.88
C ALA A 229 -1.04 6.70 -6.33
N ALA A 230 -1.62 7.67 -7.07
CA ALA A 230 -1.95 7.54 -8.48
C ALA A 230 -0.76 7.19 -9.40
N LYS A 231 0.47 7.61 -9.07
CA LYS A 231 1.67 7.19 -9.81
C LYS A 231 2.01 5.72 -9.55
N GLY A 232 1.83 5.23 -8.32
CA GLY A 232 1.97 3.81 -7.98
C GLY A 232 0.91 2.93 -8.67
N LEU A 233 -0.36 3.37 -8.67
CA LEU A 233 -1.48 2.67 -9.34
C LEU A 233 -1.19 2.42 -10.83
N LYS A 234 -0.56 3.37 -11.52
CA LYS A 234 -0.23 3.25 -12.96
C LYS A 234 0.66 2.06 -13.29
N ILE A 235 1.43 1.53 -12.34
CA ILE A 235 2.32 0.38 -12.59
C ILE A 235 1.51 -0.90 -12.84
N PHE A 236 0.29 -0.97 -12.32
CA PHE A 236 -0.65 -2.07 -12.53
C PHE A 236 -1.64 -1.81 -13.67
N ALA A 237 -1.74 -0.57 -14.14
CA ALA A 237 -2.60 -0.19 -15.27
C ALA A 237 -1.85 -0.32 -16.61
N THR A 238 -1.97 -1.46 -17.28
CA THR A 238 -1.60 -1.52 -18.71
C THR A 238 -2.50 -0.56 -19.50
N GLY A 239 -1.93 0.26 -20.40
CA GLY A 239 -2.73 0.98 -21.41
C GLY A 239 -3.56 2.18 -20.91
N GLY A 240 -3.20 2.79 -19.78
CA GLY A 240 -3.73 4.10 -19.39
C GLY A 240 -5.18 4.11 -18.92
N LEU A 241 -5.42 3.70 -17.67
CA LEU A 241 -6.59 4.05 -16.82
C LEU A 241 -8.03 3.89 -17.36
N ALA A 242 -8.25 3.45 -18.60
CA ALA A 242 -9.56 3.57 -19.24
C ALA A 242 -10.11 2.30 -19.92
N THR A 243 -9.37 1.18 -19.94
CA THR A 243 -9.98 -0.12 -20.27
C THR A 243 -10.32 -0.81 -18.97
N ALA A 244 -11.35 -0.30 -18.30
CA ALA A 244 -11.90 -0.92 -17.11
C ALA A 244 -12.22 -2.40 -17.38
N PHE A 245 -11.94 -3.21 -16.38
CA PHE A 245 -12.15 -4.64 -16.32
C PHE A 245 -13.65 -4.94 -16.52
N GLU A 246 -14.08 -5.19 -17.76
CA GLU A 246 -15.51 -5.42 -18.08
C GLU A 246 -16.09 -6.66 -17.38
N VAL A 247 -15.26 -7.60 -16.94
CA VAL A 247 -15.68 -8.76 -16.15
C VAL A 247 -15.86 -8.34 -14.70
N GLY A 248 -17.12 -8.21 -14.26
CA GLY A 248 -17.48 -7.98 -12.86
C GLY A 248 -17.45 -6.52 -12.37
N GLY A 249 -17.30 -5.55 -13.27
CA GLY A 249 -17.50 -4.12 -12.97
C GLY A 249 -16.47 -3.48 -12.03
N LEU A 250 -15.26 -4.04 -11.95
CA LEU A 250 -14.19 -3.55 -11.09
C LEU A 250 -13.43 -2.38 -11.72
N GLY A 251 -12.97 -1.46 -10.87
CA GLY A 251 -12.27 -0.26 -11.30
C GLY A 251 -11.27 0.20 -10.26
N VAL A 252 -10.23 0.90 -10.73
CA VAL A 252 -9.31 1.62 -9.86
C VAL A 252 -9.61 3.09 -10.02
N GLU A 253 -10.11 3.73 -8.96
CA GLU A 253 -10.28 5.17 -8.98
C GLU A 253 -8.91 5.83 -8.90
N VAL A 254 -8.57 6.60 -9.94
CA VAL A 254 -7.32 7.36 -9.96
C VAL A 254 -7.59 8.82 -9.68
N VAL A 255 -7.05 9.26 -8.55
CA VAL A 255 -7.01 10.68 -8.22
C VAL A 255 -6.10 11.38 -9.22
N LYS A 256 -6.65 12.37 -9.91
CA LYS A 256 -5.84 13.23 -10.76
C LYS A 256 -4.86 13.96 -9.86
N ALA A 257 -3.57 13.74 -10.10
CA ALA A 257 -2.52 14.52 -9.48
C ALA A 257 -2.79 16.01 -9.76
N THR A 258 -3.03 16.78 -8.71
CA THR A 258 -2.87 18.23 -8.76
C THR A 258 -1.39 18.54 -8.74
N ALA A 259 -0.98 19.67 -9.33
CA ALA A 259 0.40 20.15 -9.17
C ALA A 259 0.75 20.22 -7.66
N PRO A 260 2.02 20.03 -7.28
CA PRO A 260 2.45 20.16 -5.89
C PRO A 260 1.86 21.45 -5.33
N ALA A 261 1.17 21.34 -4.19
CA ALA A 261 0.63 22.49 -3.50
C ALA A 261 1.81 23.32 -3.01
N THR A 262 2.25 24.25 -3.86
CA THR A 262 3.26 25.23 -3.52
C THR A 262 2.49 26.42 -2.98
N THR A 263 2.27 26.45 -1.68
CA THR A 263 1.81 27.65 -1.01
C THR A 263 3.03 28.43 -0.59
N THR A 264 3.37 29.44 -1.40
CA THR A 264 4.23 30.51 -0.91
C THR A 264 3.39 31.36 0.04
N THR A 265 3.90 31.55 1.25
CA THR A 265 3.61 32.81 1.95
C THR A 265 4.40 33.90 1.21
N ASP A 266 3.80 34.46 0.15
CA ASP A 266 4.41 35.45 -0.77
C ASP A 266 4.82 36.78 -0.11
N LYS A 267 4.66 36.91 1.20
CA LYS A 267 5.11 38.09 1.93
C LYS A 267 6.31 37.69 2.78
N ALA A 268 7.48 38.20 2.38
CA ALA A 268 8.59 38.40 3.29
C ALA A 268 8.05 39.23 4.48
N THR A 269 7.75 38.56 5.59
CA THR A 269 7.43 39.22 6.86
C THR A 269 8.73 39.40 7.64
N PRO A 270 8.82 40.42 8.52
CA PRO A 270 9.86 40.44 9.54
C PRO A 270 9.86 39.07 10.25
N GLY A 271 10.95 38.34 10.16
CA GLY A 271 11.01 37.00 10.70
C GLY A 271 11.01 37.03 12.22
N SER A 272 10.21 36.18 12.85
CA SER A 272 10.32 35.84 14.26
C SER A 272 10.38 34.33 14.44
N PHE A 273 10.90 33.89 15.58
CA PHE A 273 10.90 32.51 16.02
C PHE A 273 9.48 31.92 16.01
N ASP A 274 8.50 32.66 16.55
CA ASP A 274 7.11 32.20 16.64
C ASP A 274 6.46 32.05 15.26
N GLU A 275 6.75 32.96 14.32
CA GLU A 275 6.30 32.85 12.93
C GLU A 275 6.91 31.61 12.24
N ALA A 276 8.22 31.40 12.36
CA ALA A 276 8.90 30.24 11.78
C ALA A 276 8.40 28.92 12.38
N MET A 277 8.19 28.86 13.70
CA MET A 277 7.63 27.69 14.39
C MET A 277 6.19 27.41 13.92
N THR A 278 5.37 28.45 13.75
CA THR A 278 4.00 28.31 13.23
C THR A 278 4.01 27.71 11.82
N GLN A 279 4.87 28.21 10.93
CA GLN A 279 5.00 27.70 9.56
C GLN A 279 5.45 26.24 9.51
N LEU A 280 6.41 25.85 10.35
CA LEU A 280 6.86 24.47 10.50
C LEU A 280 5.71 23.54 10.94
N ARG A 281 4.94 23.93 11.96
CA ARG A 281 3.76 23.18 12.42
C ARG A 281 2.70 23.05 11.34
N THR A 282 2.42 24.13 10.61
CA THR A 282 1.48 24.12 9.48
C THR A 282 1.94 23.17 8.38
N ALA A 283 3.23 23.15 8.04
CA ALA A 283 3.75 22.26 6.99
C ALA A 283 3.55 20.77 7.33
N PHE A 284 3.87 20.35 8.55
CA PHE A 284 3.60 18.98 9.02
C PHE A 284 2.10 18.65 9.08
N SER A 285 1.27 19.58 9.54
CA SER A 285 -0.19 19.41 9.58
C SER A 285 -0.79 19.22 8.18
N THR A 286 -0.34 20.03 7.21
CA THR A 286 -0.70 19.91 5.80
C THR A 286 -0.28 18.56 5.24
N LEU A 287 0.96 18.13 5.49
CA LEU A 287 1.46 16.82 5.03
C LEU A 287 0.59 15.68 5.57
N ASN A 288 0.27 15.71 6.87
CA ASN A 288 -0.55 14.67 7.48
C ASN A 288 -1.96 14.63 6.88
N THR A 289 -2.53 15.80 6.57
CA THR A 289 -3.84 15.90 5.92
C THR A 289 -3.82 15.28 4.53
N GLN A 290 -2.81 15.59 3.72
CA GLN A 290 -2.67 14.99 2.39
C GLN A 290 -2.46 13.47 2.45
N ILE A 291 -1.63 12.95 3.38
CA ILE A 291 -1.47 11.50 3.59
C ILE A 291 -2.82 10.87 3.93
N ARG A 292 -3.56 11.47 4.87
CA ARG A 292 -4.87 10.97 5.30
C ARG A 292 -5.87 10.91 4.14
N ASP A 293 -5.88 11.92 3.28
CA ASP A 293 -6.81 11.97 2.15
C ASP A 293 -6.48 10.92 1.09
N GLU A 294 -5.20 10.72 0.76
CA GLU A 294 -4.76 9.65 -0.15
C GLU A 294 -5.10 8.27 0.43
N GLU A 295 -4.85 8.03 1.72
CA GLU A 295 -5.18 6.74 2.35
C GLU A 295 -6.69 6.44 2.38
N ARG A 296 -7.54 7.45 2.63
CA ARG A 296 -9.00 7.29 2.56
C ARG A 296 -9.45 6.87 1.17
N GLN A 297 -8.87 7.46 0.14
CA GLN A 297 -9.23 7.14 -1.24
C GLN A 297 -8.85 5.70 -1.62
N LEU A 298 -7.68 5.24 -1.18
CA LEU A 298 -7.27 3.84 -1.35
C LEU A 298 -8.22 2.89 -0.60
N ASP A 299 -8.57 3.22 0.64
CA ASP A 299 -9.50 2.43 1.44
C ASP A 299 -10.91 2.37 0.80
N ASP A 300 -11.44 3.52 0.37
CA ASP A 300 -12.74 3.64 -0.29
C ASP A 300 -12.76 2.87 -1.63
N ASN A 301 -11.68 2.91 -2.41
CA ASN A 301 -11.53 2.13 -3.64
C ASN A 301 -11.59 0.62 -3.35
N LEU A 302 -10.85 0.14 -2.36
CA LEU A 302 -10.87 -1.26 -1.95
C LEU A 302 -12.26 -1.69 -1.45
N GLN A 303 -12.87 -0.91 -0.57
CA GLN A 303 -14.21 -1.19 -0.05
C GLN A 303 -15.28 -1.20 -1.15
N THR A 304 -15.20 -0.29 -2.11
CA THR A 304 -16.13 -0.23 -3.24
C THR A 304 -16.00 -1.48 -4.10
N ASN A 305 -14.77 -1.88 -4.44
CA ASN A 305 -14.55 -3.10 -5.21
C ASN A 305 -14.96 -4.36 -4.43
N LEU A 306 -14.70 -4.44 -3.12
CA LEU A 306 -15.19 -5.52 -2.25
C LEU A 306 -16.72 -5.66 -2.31
N ARG A 307 -17.44 -4.54 -2.25
CA ARG A 307 -18.91 -4.53 -2.38
C ARG A 307 -19.35 -4.98 -3.77
N ASN A 308 -18.68 -4.53 -4.83
CA ASN A 308 -19.01 -4.92 -6.20
C ASN A 308 -18.84 -6.43 -6.41
N VAL A 309 -17.75 -7.03 -5.92
CA VAL A 309 -17.56 -8.49 -5.98
C VAL A 309 -18.67 -9.22 -5.22
N ARG A 310 -18.96 -8.80 -3.99
CA ARG A 310 -20.01 -9.42 -3.16
C ARG A 310 -21.42 -9.29 -3.76
N ASN A 311 -21.68 -8.24 -4.53
CA ASN A 311 -22.98 -7.99 -5.15
C ASN A 311 -23.17 -8.68 -6.52
N ASP A 312 -22.10 -9.25 -7.09
CA ASP A 312 -22.16 -10.01 -8.33
C ASP A 312 -21.45 -11.36 -8.24
N PRO A 313 -21.95 -12.31 -7.42
CA PRO A 313 -21.35 -13.65 -7.31
C PRO A 313 -21.20 -14.35 -8.66
N THR A 314 -22.09 -14.06 -9.63
CA THR A 314 -22.10 -14.74 -10.94
C THR A 314 -20.86 -14.47 -11.79
N SER A 315 -20.15 -13.37 -11.53
CA SER A 315 -18.87 -13.08 -12.20
C SER A 315 -17.66 -13.77 -11.57
N TYR A 316 -17.82 -14.42 -10.41
CA TYR A 316 -16.72 -14.95 -9.60
C TYR A 316 -16.96 -16.38 -9.09
N ASP A 317 -18.14 -16.95 -9.31
CA ASP A 317 -18.53 -18.27 -8.83
C ASP A 317 -18.82 -19.24 -9.99
N LEU A 318 -18.17 -20.41 -9.98
CA LEU A 318 -18.35 -21.40 -11.02
C LEU A 318 -19.55 -22.29 -10.69
N THR A 319 -20.74 -21.79 -11.00
CA THR A 319 -22.00 -22.54 -10.82
C THR A 319 -22.14 -23.71 -11.80
N GLN A 320 -21.35 -24.78 -11.63
CA GLN A 320 -21.45 -25.99 -12.44
C GLN A 320 -22.48 -26.97 -11.85
N PRO A 321 -23.56 -27.30 -12.57
CA PRO A 321 -24.44 -28.39 -12.15
C PRO A 321 -23.71 -29.74 -12.26
N PRO A 322 -23.84 -30.63 -11.28
CA PRO A 322 -23.18 -31.93 -11.31
C PRO A 322 -23.71 -32.82 -12.45
N ILE A 323 -22.86 -33.71 -12.93
CA ILE A 323 -23.20 -34.77 -13.88
C ILE A 323 -23.75 -35.95 -13.08
N HIS A 324 -25.02 -36.30 -13.32
CA HIS A 324 -25.72 -37.34 -12.56
C HIS A 324 -25.54 -38.75 -13.13
N ASP A 325 -25.32 -38.86 -14.43
CA ASP A 325 -25.09 -40.11 -15.16
C ASP A 325 -24.25 -39.85 -16.43
N GLY A 326 -23.82 -40.92 -17.09
CA GLY A 326 -23.08 -40.85 -18.33
C GLY A 326 -23.94 -40.62 -19.58
N ASP A 327 -25.28 -40.65 -19.48
CA ASP A 327 -26.16 -40.66 -20.65
C ASP A 327 -25.98 -39.38 -21.48
N GLY A 328 -25.96 -39.55 -22.81
CA GLY A 328 -25.76 -38.43 -23.72
C GLY A 328 -24.30 -37.96 -23.88
N ILE A 329 -23.31 -38.68 -23.34
CA ILE A 329 -21.89 -38.49 -23.67
C ILE A 329 -21.49 -39.41 -24.84
N LEU A 330 -20.81 -38.84 -25.85
CA LEU A 330 -20.16 -39.58 -26.93
C LEU A 330 -18.66 -39.34 -26.89
N LEU A 331 -17.90 -40.42 -26.73
CA LEU A 331 -16.43 -40.38 -26.70
C LEU A 331 -15.86 -40.63 -28.10
N ILE A 332 -15.13 -39.65 -28.64
CA ILE A 332 -14.45 -39.76 -29.94
C ILE A 332 -13.04 -40.31 -29.73
N GLN A 333 -12.29 -39.73 -28.78
CA GLN A 333 -10.93 -40.20 -28.43
C GLN A 333 -10.75 -40.23 -26.91
N ARG A 334 -10.92 -41.42 -26.32
CA ARG A 334 -10.86 -41.62 -24.86
C ARG A 334 -9.59 -41.05 -24.23
N ALA A 335 -8.41 -41.30 -24.80
CA ALA A 335 -7.15 -40.86 -24.22
C ALA A 335 -7.10 -39.33 -23.99
N LEU A 336 -7.53 -38.53 -24.97
CA LEU A 336 -7.59 -37.06 -24.83
C LEU A 336 -8.58 -36.62 -23.75
N VAL A 337 -9.67 -37.36 -23.58
CA VAL A 337 -10.65 -37.09 -22.53
C VAL A 337 -10.10 -37.43 -21.15
N GLU A 338 -9.39 -38.56 -21.03
CA GLU A 338 -8.70 -38.93 -19.79
C GLU A 338 -7.68 -37.87 -19.38
N GLU A 339 -6.97 -37.25 -20.32
CA GLU A 339 -6.05 -36.14 -20.03
C GLU A 339 -6.76 -34.93 -19.41
N ILE A 340 -8.02 -34.63 -19.79
CA ILE A 340 -8.78 -33.51 -19.21
C ILE A 340 -8.90 -33.68 -17.70
N TYR A 341 -9.43 -34.82 -17.25
CA TYR A 341 -9.75 -35.02 -15.82
C TYR A 341 -8.59 -35.62 -15.01
N ARG A 342 -7.60 -36.27 -15.63
CA ARG A 342 -6.43 -36.82 -14.92
C ARG A 342 -5.24 -35.88 -14.87
N VAL A 343 -5.14 -34.92 -15.79
CA VAL A 343 -3.95 -34.06 -15.90
C VAL A 343 -4.33 -32.59 -15.82
N HIS A 344 -5.14 -32.09 -16.76
CA HIS A 344 -5.30 -30.65 -16.92
C HIS A 344 -6.18 -29.99 -15.86
N MET A 345 -7.34 -30.57 -15.53
CA MET A 345 -8.18 -30.04 -14.44
C MET A 345 -7.48 -30.12 -13.06
N PRO A 346 -6.81 -31.23 -12.69
CA PRO A 346 -5.97 -31.24 -11.50
C PRO A 346 -4.88 -30.16 -11.50
N ALA A 347 -4.18 -29.95 -12.63
CA ALA A 347 -3.15 -28.92 -12.73
C ALA A 347 -3.70 -27.49 -12.58
N VAL A 348 -4.91 -27.22 -13.12
CA VAL A 348 -5.63 -25.96 -12.88
C VAL A 348 -5.89 -25.76 -11.38
N ALA A 349 -6.43 -26.77 -10.71
CA ALA A 349 -6.74 -26.68 -9.28
C ALA A 349 -5.50 -26.50 -8.40
N ASP A 350 -4.40 -27.20 -8.71
CA ASP A 350 -3.14 -27.05 -7.99
C ASP A 350 -2.52 -25.66 -8.22
N GLU A 351 -2.67 -25.09 -9.41
CA GLU A 351 -2.22 -23.72 -9.69
C GLU A 351 -3.05 -22.69 -8.92
N LEU A 352 -4.38 -22.83 -8.91
CA LEU A 352 -5.29 -21.98 -8.12
C LEU A 352 -4.99 -22.05 -6.61
N ASP A 353 -4.72 -23.24 -6.07
CA ASP A 353 -4.29 -23.40 -4.68
C ASP A 353 -3.00 -22.63 -4.36
N ARG A 354 -2.00 -22.74 -5.24
CA ARG A 354 -0.74 -22.01 -5.10
C ARG A 354 -0.94 -20.49 -5.22
N ILE A 355 -1.88 -20.04 -6.06
CA ILE A 355 -2.23 -18.62 -6.20
C ILE A 355 -2.90 -18.12 -4.91
N GLY A 356 -3.88 -18.85 -4.37
CA GLY A 356 -4.58 -18.47 -3.14
C GLY A 356 -3.64 -18.33 -1.95
N ASN A 357 -2.75 -19.31 -1.75
CA ASN A 357 -1.78 -19.25 -0.66
C ASN A 357 -0.86 -18.03 -0.77
N LEU A 358 -0.42 -17.69 -1.99
CA LEU A 358 0.38 -16.49 -2.22
C LEU A 358 -0.43 -15.22 -1.91
N ALA A 359 -1.66 -15.11 -2.41
CA ALA A 359 -2.53 -13.96 -2.16
C ALA A 359 -2.77 -13.69 -0.66
N LEU A 360 -2.99 -14.75 0.14
CA LEU A 360 -3.21 -14.63 1.59
C LEU A 360 -1.95 -14.19 2.38
N GLN A 361 -0.76 -14.55 1.89
CA GLN A 361 0.52 -14.22 2.51
C GLN A 361 0.91 -12.75 2.34
N SER A 362 0.43 -12.10 1.27
CA SER A 362 0.80 -10.75 0.87
C SER A 362 0.15 -9.64 1.72
N ARG A 363 0.52 -9.60 3.00
CA ARG A 363 -0.01 -8.69 4.03
C ARG A 363 0.78 -7.38 4.07
N THR A 364 0.08 -6.25 4.10
CA THR A 364 0.70 -4.91 4.14
C THR A 364 0.91 -4.34 5.53
N SER A 365 0.13 -4.77 6.54
CA SER A 365 0.06 -4.09 7.84
C SER A 365 1.41 -3.87 8.51
N TRP A 366 2.29 -4.86 8.51
CA TRP A 366 3.62 -4.77 9.10
C TRP A 366 4.53 -3.79 8.36
N ALA A 367 4.40 -3.67 7.04
CA ALA A 367 5.24 -2.83 6.20
C ALA A 367 4.83 -1.35 6.23
N VAL A 368 3.59 -1.05 6.62
CA VAL A 368 3.03 0.30 6.70
C VAL A 368 2.72 0.77 8.12
N THR A 369 3.11 -0.02 9.13
CA THR A 369 2.96 0.32 10.55
C THR A 369 3.77 1.57 10.89
N ARG A 370 3.15 2.49 11.63
CA ARG A 370 3.74 3.78 12.06
C ARG A 370 2.93 4.40 13.20
N ASP A 371 3.31 5.61 13.62
CA ASP A 371 2.55 6.40 14.60
C ASP A 371 1.08 6.60 14.17
N ALA A 372 0.15 6.33 15.09
CA ALA A 372 -1.29 6.35 14.80
C ALA A 372 -1.86 7.74 14.48
N SER A 373 -1.11 8.82 14.80
CA SER A 373 -1.49 10.18 14.44
C SER A 373 -1.28 10.52 12.95
N ILE A 374 -0.51 9.70 12.23
CA ILE A 374 -0.20 9.90 10.81
C ILE A 374 -1.19 9.14 9.91
N GLY A 375 -1.88 9.89 9.05
CA GLY A 375 -2.86 9.36 8.11
C GLY A 375 -4.19 8.99 8.78
N ILE A 376 -4.83 7.90 8.32
CA ILE A 376 -6.09 7.39 8.90
C ILE A 376 -5.88 6.48 10.12
N GLY A 377 -4.66 6.10 10.44
CA GLY A 377 -4.30 5.30 11.62
C GLY A 377 -2.96 4.58 11.43
N ALA A 378 -2.58 3.77 12.43
CA ALA A 378 -1.26 3.14 12.49
C ALA A 378 -0.92 2.23 11.31
N THR A 379 -1.91 1.71 10.58
CA THR A 379 -1.71 0.80 9.44
C THR A 379 -2.43 1.24 8.17
N GLY A 380 -2.94 2.47 8.13
CA GLY A 380 -3.63 2.98 6.94
C GLY A 380 -4.74 2.04 6.42
N PRO A 381 -4.81 1.78 5.10
CA PRO A 381 -5.84 0.95 4.47
C PRO A 381 -5.56 -0.57 4.56
N SER A 382 -4.62 -1.02 5.40
CA SER A 382 -4.23 -2.45 5.46
C SER A 382 -5.36 -3.42 5.80
N SER A 383 -6.40 -2.96 6.51
CA SER A 383 -7.57 -3.81 6.80
C SER A 383 -8.31 -4.18 5.52
N SER A 384 -8.65 -3.20 4.68
CA SER A 384 -9.34 -3.45 3.41
C SER A 384 -8.47 -4.21 2.40
N VAL A 385 -7.15 -4.01 2.42
CA VAL A 385 -6.23 -4.87 1.65
C VAL A 385 -6.33 -6.33 2.14
N SER A 386 -6.34 -6.55 3.46
CA SER A 386 -6.42 -7.90 4.04
C SER A 386 -7.75 -8.57 3.74
N GLU A 387 -8.86 -7.82 3.74
CA GLU A 387 -10.17 -8.33 3.32
C GLU A 387 -10.17 -8.73 1.84
N MET A 388 -9.56 -7.93 0.97
CA MET A 388 -9.42 -8.26 -0.45
C MET A 388 -8.53 -9.49 -0.66
N ASN A 389 -7.46 -9.65 0.11
CA ASN A 389 -6.62 -10.85 0.09
C ASN A 389 -7.41 -12.09 0.48
N LEU A 390 -8.21 -11.99 1.55
CA LEU A 390 -9.02 -13.09 2.05
C LEU A 390 -10.10 -13.49 1.04
N LEU A 391 -10.81 -12.52 0.49
CA LEU A 391 -11.83 -12.77 -0.54
C LEU A 391 -11.22 -13.45 -1.77
N LEU A 392 -10.09 -12.94 -2.29
CA LEU A 392 -9.40 -13.57 -3.41
C LEU A 392 -8.95 -15.00 -3.06
N TYR A 393 -8.44 -15.22 -1.85
CA TYR A 393 -8.08 -16.55 -1.35
C TYR A 393 -9.28 -17.49 -1.32
N GLU A 394 -10.40 -17.08 -0.74
CA GLU A 394 -11.63 -17.90 -0.65
C GLU A 394 -12.13 -18.26 -2.06
N LEU A 395 -12.22 -17.28 -2.94
CA LEU A 395 -12.65 -17.45 -4.33
C LEU A 395 -11.78 -18.44 -5.13
N VAL A 396 -10.45 -18.29 -5.09
CA VAL A 396 -9.57 -19.22 -5.82
C VAL A 396 -9.56 -20.61 -5.20
N LYS A 397 -9.77 -20.74 -3.88
CA LYS A 397 -9.85 -22.03 -3.18
C LYS A 397 -11.18 -22.74 -3.46
N GLU A 398 -12.28 -22.00 -3.54
CA GLU A 398 -13.56 -22.51 -4.01
C GLU A 398 -13.41 -23.05 -5.43
N LEU A 399 -12.89 -22.24 -6.35
CA LEU A 399 -12.69 -22.66 -7.74
C LEU A 399 -11.77 -23.89 -7.86
N ALA A 400 -10.69 -23.96 -7.07
CA ALA A 400 -9.82 -25.12 -7.03
C ALA A 400 -10.56 -26.38 -6.55
N TRP A 401 -11.46 -26.24 -5.58
CA TRP A 401 -12.33 -27.32 -5.13
C TRP A 401 -13.32 -27.72 -6.23
N GLU A 402 -14.00 -26.78 -6.86
CA GLU A 402 -14.97 -27.04 -7.93
C GLU A 402 -14.33 -27.77 -9.11
N VAL A 403 -13.15 -27.31 -9.56
CA VAL A 403 -12.40 -27.95 -10.64
C VAL A 403 -11.99 -29.38 -10.27
N ARG A 404 -11.57 -29.65 -9.02
CA ARG A 404 -11.23 -31.03 -8.59
C ARG A 404 -12.44 -31.95 -8.55
N ASN A 405 -13.56 -31.47 -7.99
CA ASN A 405 -14.76 -32.29 -7.90
C ASN A 405 -15.39 -32.48 -9.30
N GLY A 406 -15.34 -31.46 -10.17
CA GLY A 406 -15.73 -31.55 -11.57
C GLY A 406 -14.90 -32.58 -12.34
N ALA A 407 -13.58 -32.64 -12.10
CA ALA A 407 -12.71 -33.64 -12.72
C ALA A 407 -13.11 -35.06 -12.28
N ARG A 408 -13.32 -35.26 -10.97
CA ARG A 408 -13.76 -36.56 -10.43
C ARG A 408 -15.15 -36.95 -10.90
N ASN A 409 -16.06 -35.98 -11.03
CA ASN A 409 -17.41 -36.20 -11.52
C ASN A 409 -17.42 -36.60 -13.00
N LEU A 410 -16.60 -35.94 -13.85
CA LEU A 410 -16.41 -36.34 -15.24
C LEU A 410 -15.79 -37.74 -15.37
N GLU A 411 -14.78 -38.06 -14.55
CA GLU A 411 -14.16 -39.40 -14.52
C GLU A 411 -15.19 -40.50 -14.22
N LEU A 412 -16.02 -40.28 -13.20
CA LEU A 412 -17.02 -41.26 -12.76
C LEU A 412 -18.16 -41.41 -13.78
N ALA A 413 -18.62 -40.32 -14.39
CA ALA A 413 -19.63 -40.37 -15.44
C ALA A 413 -19.13 -41.14 -16.68
N ILE A 414 -17.87 -40.96 -17.06
CA ILE A 414 -17.24 -41.72 -18.15
C ILE A 414 -17.07 -43.20 -17.78
N ALA A 415 -16.73 -43.50 -16.52
CA ALA A 415 -16.62 -44.88 -16.06
C ALA A 415 -17.99 -45.59 -16.00
N ASP A 416 -19.07 -44.85 -15.73
CA ASP A 416 -20.44 -45.37 -15.66
C ASP A 416 -20.94 -45.83 -17.04
N LEU A 417 -20.63 -45.07 -18.10
CA LEU A 417 -20.87 -45.46 -19.51
C LEU A 417 -20.33 -46.85 -19.85
N ASP A 418 -19.15 -47.19 -19.34
CA ASP A 418 -18.41 -48.38 -19.76
C ASP A 418 -18.84 -49.66 -19.06
N ARG A 419 -19.32 -49.54 -17.81
CA ARG A 419 -19.43 -50.70 -16.93
C ARG A 419 -20.82 -50.94 -16.38
N GLN A 420 -21.72 -49.94 -16.35
CA GLN A 420 -22.98 -50.01 -15.61
C GLN A 420 -22.78 -50.69 -14.23
N ASP A 421 -21.66 -50.38 -13.59
CA ASP A 421 -21.21 -51.02 -12.34
C ASP A 421 -21.84 -50.27 -11.17
N ALA A 422 -22.59 -51.00 -10.34
CA ALA A 422 -23.26 -50.44 -9.17
C ALA A 422 -22.31 -49.66 -8.25
N LYS A 423 -21.01 -50.04 -8.20
CA LYS A 423 -20.01 -49.31 -7.42
C LYS A 423 -19.65 -47.95 -8.03
N VAL A 424 -19.54 -47.87 -9.35
CA VAL A 424 -19.27 -46.61 -10.05
C VAL A 424 -20.46 -45.66 -9.91
N ALA A 425 -21.68 -46.18 -10.03
CA ALA A 425 -22.91 -45.42 -9.79
C ALA A 425 -23.00 -44.89 -8.34
N GLU A 426 -22.63 -45.71 -7.34
CA GLU A 426 -22.60 -45.27 -5.94
C GLU A 426 -21.55 -44.17 -5.70
N GLU A 427 -20.36 -44.29 -6.28
CA GLU A 427 -19.33 -43.25 -6.19
C GLU A 427 -19.74 -41.96 -6.93
N LEU A 428 -20.43 -42.08 -8.06
CA LEU A 428 -21.00 -40.95 -8.81
C LEU A 428 -22.04 -40.20 -7.98
N ALA A 429 -22.97 -40.92 -7.35
CA ALA A 429 -23.97 -40.31 -6.46
C ALA A 429 -23.33 -39.56 -5.28
N LYS A 430 -22.24 -40.10 -4.70
CA LYS A 430 -21.51 -39.44 -3.60
C LYS A 430 -20.81 -38.16 -4.04
N ILE A 431 -20.22 -38.12 -5.23
CA ILE A 431 -19.57 -36.90 -5.72
C ILE A 431 -20.61 -35.84 -6.10
N VAL A 432 -21.76 -36.24 -6.66
CA VAL A 432 -22.91 -35.35 -6.91
C VAL A 432 -23.38 -34.70 -5.61
N GLU A 433 -23.66 -35.50 -4.57
CA GLU A 433 -24.11 -34.98 -3.27
C GLU A 433 -23.06 -34.03 -2.65
N ARG A 434 -21.77 -34.32 -2.84
CA ARG A 434 -20.68 -33.46 -2.38
C ARG A 434 -20.65 -32.12 -3.13
N ILE A 435 -20.84 -32.12 -4.45
CA ILE A 435 -20.92 -30.89 -5.26
C ILE A 435 -22.14 -30.07 -4.82
N GLU A 436 -23.30 -30.71 -4.64
CA GLU A 436 -24.54 -30.04 -4.22
C GLU A 436 -24.44 -29.43 -2.81
N LYS A 437 -23.66 -30.05 -1.90
CA LYS A 437 -23.38 -29.50 -0.57
C LYS A 437 -22.47 -28.27 -0.58
N GLY A 438 -21.70 -28.08 -1.65
CA GLY A 438 -20.71 -27.00 -1.76
C GLY A 438 -19.45 -27.22 -0.92
N SER A 439 -18.51 -26.29 -1.03
CA SER A 439 -17.25 -26.32 -0.30
C SER A 439 -17.28 -25.44 0.96
N SER A 440 -16.31 -25.66 1.86
CA SER A 440 -16.11 -24.82 3.05
C SER A 440 -15.43 -23.48 2.75
N TYR A 441 -15.03 -23.23 1.51
CA TYR A 441 -14.36 -22.02 1.06
C TYR A 441 -15.32 -20.99 0.45
N THR A 442 -16.63 -21.28 0.41
CA THR A 442 -17.60 -20.39 -0.21
C THR A 442 -17.56 -18.98 0.44
N PRO A 443 -17.29 -17.92 -0.35
CA PRO A 443 -17.21 -16.56 0.18
C PRO A 443 -18.57 -15.89 0.31
N TRP A 444 -19.67 -16.59 0.00
CA TRP A 444 -20.99 -15.99 -0.23
C TRP A 444 -21.93 -15.95 0.97
N GLY A 445 -21.58 -16.61 2.10
CA GLY A 445 -22.33 -16.53 3.36
C GLY A 445 -23.55 -17.46 3.47
#